data_AF-A0A314XR01-F1
#
_entry.id   AF-A0A314XR01-F1
#
_cell.length_a   1.000
_cell.length_b   1.000
_cell.length_c   1.000
_cell.angle_alpha   90.00
_cell.angle_beta   90.00
_cell.angle_gamma   90.00
#
_symmetry.space_group_name_H-M   'P 1'
#
loop_
_entity.id
_entity.type
_entity.pdbx_description
1 polymer ?
#
loop_
_entity_poly.entity_id
_entity_poly.type
_entity_poly.pdbx_seq_one_letter_code
_entity_poly.pdbx_strand_id
1 'polypeptide(L)'
;MEAFCSEKGQFLTSLVGPRLRDGGADVAEAAGMVDPRLGAAGFDVEEAKTMLSVSATCLRQSPTLRPSAAQILQTIREKIPSVSFLQSHQKQIIY
;
A
#
# COMPACT_ATOMS: atom_id res chain seq x y z
N MET A 1 -5.72 -13.81 -11.52
CA MET A 1 -6.25 -12.63 -12.23
C MET A 1 -5.31 -11.47 -11.95
N GLU A 2 -4.69 -10.91 -12.98
CA GLU A 2 -3.83 -9.72 -12.86
C GLU A 2 -4.67 -8.45 -13.05
N ALA A 3 -4.27 -7.34 -12.43
CA ALA A 3 -4.99 -6.07 -12.55
C ALA A 3 -4.73 -5.44 -13.93
N PHE A 4 -5.61 -5.74 -14.89
CA PHE A 4 -5.55 -5.26 -16.28
C PHE A 4 -6.61 -4.19 -16.55
N CYS A 5 -6.21 -3.09 -17.17
CA CYS A 5 -7.12 -2.05 -17.65
C CYS A 5 -7.35 -2.23 -19.15
N SER A 6 -8.58 -2.60 -19.54
CA SER A 6 -8.95 -2.81 -20.94
C SER A 6 -8.90 -1.53 -21.77
N GLU A 7 -9.35 -0.41 -21.22
CA GLU A 7 -9.34 0.90 -21.90
C GLU A 7 -7.93 1.36 -22.27
N LYS A 8 -6.96 1.11 -21.38
CA LYS A 8 -5.58 1.56 -21.52
C LYS A 8 -4.63 0.47 -22.04
N GLY A 9 -5.14 -0.75 -22.24
CA GLY A 9 -4.38 -1.91 -22.71
C GLY A 9 -3.16 -2.27 -21.85
N GLN A 10 -3.19 -2.00 -20.55
CA GLN A 10 -2.01 -2.09 -19.70
C GLN A 10 -2.30 -2.65 -18.31
N PHE A 11 -1.32 -3.35 -17.74
CA PHE A 11 -1.37 -3.87 -16.38
C PHE A 11 -1.01 -2.80 -15.38
N LEU A 12 -1.63 -2.86 -14.19
CA LEU A 12 -1.29 -1.99 -13.07
C LEU A 12 0.20 -2.07 -12.75
N THR A 13 0.76 -3.28 -12.77
CA THR A 13 2.19 -3.54 -12.48
C THR A 13 3.11 -2.85 -13.48
N SER A 14 2.71 -2.68 -14.74
CA SER A 14 3.45 -1.91 -15.75
C SER A 14 3.40 -0.40 -15.48
N LEU A 15 2.27 0.10 -14.95
CA LEU A 15 2.08 1.52 -14.63
C LEU A 15 2.82 1.92 -13.34
N VAL A 16 2.66 1.15 -12.27
CA VAL A 16 3.20 1.50 -10.95
C VAL A 16 4.56 0.89 -10.67
N GLY A 17 4.95 -0.18 -11.36
CA GLY A 17 6.26 -0.82 -11.19
C GLY A 17 7.45 0.15 -11.25
N PRO A 18 7.51 1.06 -12.25
CA PRO A 18 8.56 2.09 -12.30
C PRO A 18 8.55 3.06 -11.12
N ARG A 19 7.37 3.40 -10.58
CA ARG A 19 7.18 4.30 -9.43
C ARG A 19 7.42 3.65 -8.07
N LEU A 20 7.64 2.35 -8.08
CA LEU A 20 7.81 1.52 -6.89
C LEU A 20 9.18 0.82 -6.89
N ARG A 21 10.04 1.10 -7.90
CA ARG A 21 11.42 0.61 -7.93
C ARG A 21 12.26 1.40 -6.93
N ASP A 22 13.15 0.68 -6.26
CA ASP A 22 14.22 1.21 -5.40
C ASP A 22 13.78 1.79 -4.04
N GLY A 23 12.83 1.14 -3.37
CA GLY A 23 12.81 1.10 -1.89
C GLY A 23 12.53 2.42 -1.16
N GLY A 24 12.17 3.48 -1.88
CA GLY A 24 11.76 4.73 -1.29
C GLY A 24 11.26 5.67 -2.37
N ALA A 25 9.94 5.73 -2.55
CA ALA A 25 9.34 6.90 -3.18
C ALA A 25 9.82 8.12 -2.38
N ASP A 26 10.41 9.10 -3.06
CA ASP A 26 10.71 10.36 -2.39
C ASP A 26 9.40 11.01 -1.89
N VAL A 27 9.51 12.04 -1.05
CA VAL A 27 8.31 12.69 -0.47
C VAL A 27 7.36 13.20 -1.55
N ALA A 28 7.89 13.73 -2.65
CA ALA A 28 7.09 14.29 -3.73
C ALA A 28 6.42 13.19 -4.57
N GLU A 29 7.12 12.08 -4.82
CA GLU A 29 6.57 10.92 -5.50
C GLU A 29 5.46 10.26 -4.66
N ALA A 30 5.69 10.08 -3.36
CA ALA A 30 4.66 9.56 -2.45
C ALA A 30 3.41 10.45 -2.46
N ALA A 31 3.58 11.77 -2.42
CA ALA A 31 2.47 12.72 -2.53
C ALA A 31 1.76 12.68 -3.89
N GLY A 32 2.49 12.41 -4.98
CA GLY A 32 1.92 12.24 -6.32
C GLY A 32 1.16 10.93 -6.53
N MET A 33 1.24 9.98 -5.59
CA MET A 33 0.60 8.67 -5.66
C MET A 33 -0.60 8.51 -4.73
N VAL A 34 -0.87 9.49 -3.85
CA VAL A 34 -2.06 9.47 -2.98
C VAL A 34 -3.29 10.04 -3.68
N ASP A 35 -4.47 9.79 -3.12
CA ASP A 35 -5.73 10.38 -3.60
C ASP A 35 -5.67 11.92 -3.47
N PRO A 36 -5.90 12.70 -4.54
CA PRO A 36 -5.87 14.15 -4.50
C PRO A 36 -6.84 14.77 -3.46
N ARG A 37 -7.91 14.05 -3.09
CA ARG A 37 -8.89 14.48 -2.08
C ARG A 37 -8.30 14.53 -0.67
N LEU A 38 -7.17 13.86 -0.42
CA LEU A 38 -6.45 13.96 0.85
C LEU A 38 -5.78 15.34 1.03
N GLY A 39 -5.68 16.16 -0.02
CA GLY A 39 -4.96 17.45 -0.01
C GLY A 39 -5.25 18.34 1.20
N ALA A 40 -6.49 18.75 1.42
CA ALA A 40 -6.84 19.67 2.52
C ALA A 40 -6.89 19.01 3.91
N ALA A 41 -7.19 17.71 3.96
CA ALA A 41 -7.20 16.95 5.21
C ALA A 41 -5.78 16.58 5.68
N GLY A 42 -4.82 16.57 4.76
CA GLY A 42 -3.47 16.09 4.98
C GLY A 42 -3.41 14.57 5.08
N PHE A 43 -2.19 14.06 5.01
CA PHE A 43 -1.85 12.67 5.28
C PHE A 43 -0.42 12.62 5.81
N ASP A 44 -0.09 11.59 6.58
CA ASP A 44 1.29 11.37 6.99
C ASP A 44 2.08 10.78 5.80
N VAL A 45 3.15 11.46 5.42
CA VAL A 45 3.96 11.09 4.25
C VAL A 45 4.71 9.78 4.47
N GLU A 46 5.18 9.51 5.69
CA GLU A 46 5.92 8.29 6.00
C GLU A 46 4.99 7.07 6.06
N GLU A 47 3.77 7.25 6.57
CA GLU A 47 2.71 6.26 6.45
C GLU A 47 2.35 5.98 4.99
N ALA A 48 2.25 7.01 4.16
CA ALA A 48 1.99 6.85 2.73
C ALA A 48 3.12 6.09 2.02
N LYS A 49 4.39 6.43 2.29
CA LYS A 49 5.56 5.69 1.78
C LYS A 49 5.56 4.23 2.22
N THR A 50 5.21 3.98 3.47
CA THR A 50 5.09 2.61 4.01
C THR A 50 4.00 1.85 3.24
N MET A 51 2.83 2.46 3.05
CA MET A 51 1.72 1.85 2.31
C MET A 51 2.09 1.57 0.84
N LEU A 52 2.80 2.49 0.18
CA LEU A 52 3.32 2.30 -1.17
C LEU A 52 4.32 1.14 -1.24
N SER A 53 5.22 1.04 -0.26
CA SER A 53 6.20 -0.05 -0.17
C SER A 53 5.53 -1.41 -0.01
N VAL A 54 4.53 -1.50 0.88
CA VAL A 54 3.73 -2.73 1.03
C VAL A 54 3.01 -3.07 -0.28
N SER A 55 2.37 -2.08 -0.90
CA SER A 55 1.66 -2.23 -2.18
C SER A 55 2.58 -2.76 -3.29
N ALA A 56 3.83 -2.28 -3.36
CA ALA A 56 4.82 -2.76 -4.32
C ALA A 56 5.10 -4.26 -4.19
N THR A 57 5.21 -4.76 -2.95
CA THR A 57 5.43 -6.19 -2.70
C THR A 57 4.20 -7.03 -3.05
N CYS A 58 2.99 -6.50 -2.80
CA CYS A 58 1.72 -7.15 -3.16
C CYS A 58 1.50 -7.24 -4.67
N LEU A 59 2.02 -6.27 -5.43
CA LEU A 59 1.84 -6.17 -6.88
C LEU A 59 2.92 -6.88 -7.69
N ARG A 60 3.82 -7.65 -7.07
CA ARG A 60 4.83 -8.43 -7.81
C ARG A 60 4.16 -9.42 -8.78
N GLN A 61 4.72 -9.53 -9.99
CA GLN A 61 4.22 -10.45 -11.03
C GLN A 61 4.21 -11.90 -10.53
N SER A 62 5.32 -12.35 -9.93
CA SER A 62 5.37 -13.68 -9.33
C SER A 62 4.51 -13.75 -8.06
N PRO A 63 3.51 -14.65 -8.00
CA PRO A 63 2.68 -14.84 -6.81
C PRO A 63 3.49 -15.26 -5.58
N THR A 64 4.58 -16.01 -5.77
CA THR A 64 5.44 -16.50 -4.67
C THR A 64 6.25 -15.41 -3.99
N LEU A 65 6.38 -14.23 -4.62
CA LEU A 65 7.08 -13.08 -4.05
C LEU A 65 6.15 -12.12 -3.30
N ARG A 66 4.83 -12.36 -3.32
CA ARG A 66 3.85 -11.54 -2.61
C ARG A 66 3.84 -11.93 -1.13
N PRO A 67 3.77 -10.96 -0.20
CA PRO A 67 3.62 -11.28 1.20
C PRO A 67 2.25 -11.92 1.49
N SER A 68 2.18 -12.71 2.54
CA SER A 68 0.92 -13.17 3.10
C SER A 68 0.11 -12.03 3.69
N ALA A 69 -1.21 -12.20 3.80
CA ALA A 69 -2.08 -11.23 4.47
C ALA A 69 -1.64 -10.96 5.93
N ALA A 70 -1.11 -11.96 6.63
CA ALA A 70 -0.57 -11.80 7.98
C ALA A 70 0.65 -10.86 8.01
N GLN A 71 1.60 -11.02 7.07
CA GLN A 71 2.76 -10.13 6.95
C GLN A 71 2.37 -8.70 6.55
N ILE A 72 1.37 -8.55 5.67
CA ILE A 72 0.80 -7.25 5.30
C ILE A 72 0.22 -6.57 6.54
N LEU A 73 -0.65 -7.26 7.27
CA LEU A 73 -1.29 -6.74 8.48
C LEU A 73 -0.25 -6.39 9.56
N GLN A 74 0.78 -7.21 9.73
CA GLN A 74 1.87 -6.93 10.66
C GLN A 74 2.57 -5.62 10.29
N THR A 75 2.96 -5.45 9.02
CA THR A 75 3.64 -4.23 8.55
C THR A 75 2.77 -2.99 8.76
N ILE A 76 1.49 -3.07 8.39
CA ILE A 76 0.53 -1.98 8.56
C ILE A 76 0.38 -1.61 10.04
N ARG A 77 0.27 -2.60 10.93
CA ARG A 77 0.12 -2.38 12.38
C ARG A 77 1.35 -1.74 13.02
N GLU A 78 2.54 -2.14 12.57
CA GLU A 78 3.81 -1.66 13.16
C GLU A 78 4.23 -0.29 12.64
N LYS A 79 3.85 0.06 11.41
CA LYS A 79 4.40 1.24 10.71
C LYS A 79 3.37 2.30 10.30
N ILE A 80 2.08 2.06 10.52
CA ILE A 80 0.99 2.98 10.15
C ILE A 80 0.12 3.24 11.39
N PRO A 81 0.54 4.11 12.32
CA PRO A 81 -0.20 4.38 13.56
C PRO A 81 -1.61 4.93 13.33
N SER A 82 -1.89 5.60 12.21
CA SER A 82 -3.23 6.12 11.87
C SER A 82 -4.30 5.02 11.74
N VAL A 83 -3.91 3.77 11.50
CA VAL A 83 -4.84 2.63 11.42
C VAL A 83 -4.87 1.76 12.67
N SER A 84 -4.25 2.20 13.75
CA SER A 84 -4.27 1.52 15.06
C SER A 84 -5.67 1.22 15.58
N PHE A 85 -6.67 2.04 15.22
CA PHE A 85 -8.08 1.81 15.61
C PHE A 85 -8.64 0.47 15.09
N LEU A 86 -8.11 -0.08 14.00
CA LEU A 86 -8.52 -1.40 13.47
C LEU A 86 -8.19 -2.55 14.44
N GLN A 87 -7.31 -2.32 15.43
CA GLN A 87 -6.97 -3.31 16.45
C GLN A 87 -8.08 -3.48 17.51
N SER A 88 -8.92 -2.46 17.70
CA SER A 88 -9.97 -2.45 18.74
C SER A 88 -11.11 -3.46 18.49
N HIS A 89 -11.29 -3.91 17.24
CA HIS A 89 -12.39 -4.79 16.84
C HIS A 89 -12.09 -6.31 16.98
N GLN A 90 -10.85 -6.70 17.30
CA GLN A 90 -10.49 -8.13 17.47
C GLN A 90 -10.53 -8.65 18.91
N LYS A 91 -10.84 -7.80 19.91
CA LYS A 91 -10.86 -8.19 21.33
C LYS A 91 -12.22 -8.62 21.90
N GLN A 92 -13.25 -8.81 21.07
CA GLN A 92 -14.60 -9.18 21.54
C GLN A 92 -15.09 -10.58 21.12
N ILE A 93 -14.19 -11.57 21.04
CA ILE A 93 -14.62 -12.97 21.10
C ILE A 93 -13.88 -13.61 22.28
N ILE A 94 -14.48 -13.45 23.47
CA ILE A 94 -14.14 -14.19 24.68
C ILE A 94 -15.14 -15.34 24.73
N TYR A 95 -14.64 -16.58 24.72
CA TYR A 95 -15.41 -17.79 25.03
C TYR A 95 -15.68 -17.89 26.53
#